data_AF-A0A368ULH8-F1
#
_entry.id   AF-A0A368ULH8-F1
#
_cell.length_a   1.000
_cell.length_b   1.000
_cell.length_c   1.000
_cell.angle_alpha   90.00
_cell.angle_beta   90.00
_cell.angle_gamma   90.00
#
_symmetry.space_group_name_H-M   'P 1'
#
loop_
_entity.id
_entity.type
_entity.pdbx_description
1 polymer ?
#
loop_
_entity_poly.entity_id
_entity_poly.type
_entity_poly.pdbx_seq_one_letter_code
_entity_poly.pdbx_strand_id
1 'polypeptide(L)'
;MANNWNIPDWLEKEIRARDTVCVYCGNEFTPVKVSRRSAASWEHIINDANIITRENIALCCCGCNASKGQKSLSAWLQTKYCKDRGITPENVAPVIKQAIERGL
;
A
#
# COMPACT_ATOMS: atom_id res chain seq x y z
N MET A 1 -12.73 1.15 -4.58
CA MET A 1 -12.92 -0.17 -3.96
C MET A 1 -13.68 0.02 -2.67
N ALA A 2 -14.67 -0.83 -2.38
CA ALA A 2 -15.38 -0.79 -1.10
C ALA A 2 -14.42 -1.19 0.04
N ASN A 3 -14.67 -0.65 1.23
CA ASN A 3 -14.01 -1.06 2.45
C ASN A 3 -14.73 -2.28 3.02
N ASN A 4 -14.07 -3.43 2.97
CA ASN A 4 -14.55 -4.69 3.52
C ASN A 4 -13.66 -5.18 4.67
N TRP A 5 -12.87 -4.28 5.26
CA TRP A 5 -11.82 -4.60 6.23
C TRP A 5 -12.13 -4.06 7.63
N ASN A 6 -13.41 -3.74 7.91
CA ASN A 6 -13.83 -3.11 9.17
C ASN A 6 -13.07 -1.82 9.51
N ILE A 7 -12.52 -1.13 8.50
CA ILE A 7 -11.85 0.15 8.70
C ILE A 7 -12.94 1.17 9.09
N PRO A 8 -12.85 1.88 10.22
CA PRO A 8 -13.84 2.88 10.59
C PRO A 8 -13.91 4.02 9.56
N ASP A 9 -15.10 4.58 9.34
CA ASP A 9 -15.34 5.63 8.34
C ASP A 9 -14.38 6.81 8.45
N TRP A 10 -14.05 7.24 9.66
CA TRP A 10 -13.13 8.35 9.88
C TRP A 10 -11.72 8.02 9.38
N LEU A 11 -11.26 6.79 9.61
CA LEU A 11 -9.95 6.31 9.20
C LEU A 11 -9.91 6.07 7.69
N GLU A 12 -10.99 5.53 7.11
CA GLU A 12 -11.10 5.39 5.65
C GLU A 12 -11.01 6.75 4.96
N LYS A 13 -11.75 7.76 5.43
CA LYS A 13 -11.70 9.12 4.87
C LYS A 13 -10.29 9.71 4.96
N GLU A 14 -9.65 9.53 6.10
CA GLU A 14 -8.28 10.01 6.32
C GLU A 14 -7.28 9.35 5.36
N ILE A 15 -7.33 8.01 5.21
CA ILE A 15 -6.41 7.28 4.35
C ILE A 15 -6.66 7.60 2.87
N ARG A 16 -7.92 7.78 2.45
CA ARG A 16 -8.24 8.22 1.09
C ARG A 16 -7.73 9.62 0.78
N ALA A 17 -7.73 10.52 1.78
CA ALA A 17 -7.18 11.86 1.62
C ALA A 17 -5.64 11.85 1.62
N ARG A 18 -5.02 10.98 2.41
CA ARG A 18 -3.56 10.83 2.50
C ARG A 18 -2.96 10.16 1.26
N ASP A 19 -3.54 9.04 0.83
CA ASP A 19 -2.98 8.16 -0.18
C ASP A 19 -3.68 8.41 -1.52
N THR A 20 -3.31 9.51 -2.19
CA THR A 20 -3.86 9.88 -3.50
C THR A 20 -3.18 9.16 -4.66
N VAL A 21 -1.99 8.60 -4.42
CA VAL A 21 -1.21 7.76 -5.34
C VAL A 21 -0.77 6.48 -4.62
N CYS A 22 -0.29 5.50 -5.37
CA CYS A 22 0.20 4.25 -4.78
C CYS A 22 1.32 4.50 -3.77
N VAL A 23 1.13 4.13 -2.50
CA VAL A 23 2.13 4.35 -1.44
C VAL A 23 3.48 3.65 -1.68
N TYR A 24 3.51 2.66 -2.57
CA TYR A 24 4.75 1.96 -2.93
C TYR A 24 5.41 2.53 -4.18
N CYS A 25 4.69 2.56 -5.32
CA CYS A 25 5.31 2.89 -6.61
C CYS A 25 5.01 4.31 -7.09
N GLY A 26 4.27 5.13 -6.33
CA GLY A 26 3.97 6.53 -6.67
C GLY A 26 3.01 6.75 -7.84
N ASN A 27 2.62 5.70 -8.57
CA ASN A 27 1.71 5.83 -9.71
C ASN A 27 0.31 6.29 -9.27
N GLU A 28 -0.29 7.15 -10.09
CA GLU A 28 -1.70 7.54 -9.97
C GLU A 28 -2.63 6.33 -10.07
N PHE A 29 -3.71 6.37 -9.31
CA PHE A 29 -4.74 5.36 -9.40
C PHE A 29 -5.63 5.57 -10.61
N THR A 30 -5.89 4.50 -11.33
CA THR A 30 -6.86 4.51 -12.44
C THR A 30 -8.16 3.84 -12.02
N PRO A 31 -9.31 4.20 -12.63
CA PRO A 31 -10.53 3.41 -12.52
C PRO A 31 -10.28 1.95 -12.93
N VAL A 32 -10.94 1.00 -12.26
CA VAL A 32 -10.79 -0.45 -12.54
C VAL A 32 -11.06 -0.79 -14.01
N LYS A 33 -12.00 -0.08 -14.65
CA LYS A 33 -12.33 -0.22 -16.08
C LYS A 33 -11.20 0.17 -17.04
N VAL A 34 -10.27 1.02 -16.60
CA VAL A 34 -9.12 1.44 -17.40
C VAL A 34 -7.97 0.45 -17.22
N SER A 35 -7.64 0.13 -15.97
CA SER A 35 -6.63 -0.87 -15.66
C SER A 35 -6.81 -1.36 -14.24
N ARG A 36 -7.06 -2.66 -14.09
CA ARG A 36 -7.14 -3.29 -12.77
C ARG A 36 -5.81 -3.23 -12.04
N ARG A 37 -4.68 -3.29 -12.75
CA ARG A 37 -3.33 -3.30 -12.15
C ARG A 37 -2.99 -1.98 -11.45
N SER A 38 -3.43 -0.85 -12.01
CA SER A 38 -3.22 0.49 -11.44
C SER A 38 -4.40 0.99 -10.60
N ALA A 39 -5.46 0.20 -10.45
CA ALA A 39 -6.56 0.54 -9.54
C ALA A 39 -6.14 0.44 -8.07
N ALA A 40 -6.66 1.35 -7.24
CA ALA A 40 -6.43 1.34 -5.80
C ALA A 40 -6.98 0.08 -5.12
N SER A 41 -6.24 -0.43 -4.14
CA SER A 41 -6.59 -1.53 -3.24
C SER A 41 -6.19 -1.16 -1.80
N TRP A 42 -6.94 -1.69 -0.83
CA TRP A 42 -6.57 -1.63 0.58
C TRP A 42 -5.37 -2.54 0.85
N GLU A 43 -4.42 -2.03 1.63
CA GLU A 43 -3.19 -2.72 2.01
C GLU A 43 -3.05 -2.72 3.53
N HIS A 44 -2.65 -3.87 4.07
CA HIS A 44 -2.11 -3.97 5.42
C HIS A 44 -0.60 -4.12 5.28
N ILE A 45 0.17 -3.14 5.73
CA ILE A 45 1.63 -3.14 5.57
C ILE A 45 2.23 -4.36 6.28
N ILE A 46 1.82 -4.57 7.53
CA ILE A 46 1.93 -5.84 8.26
C ILE A 46 0.75 -6.71 7.84
N ASN A 47 1.01 -7.95 7.41
CA ASN A 47 -0.02 -8.87 6.93
C ASN A 47 -0.87 -9.49 8.06
N ASP A 48 -1.43 -8.65 8.93
CA ASP A 48 -2.40 -9.01 9.96
C ASP A 48 -3.64 -8.10 9.81
N ALA A 49 -4.76 -8.72 9.43
CA ALA A 49 -6.02 -8.03 9.17
C ALA A 49 -6.68 -7.44 10.43
N ASN A 50 -6.19 -7.80 11.63
CA ASN A 50 -6.68 -7.24 12.89
C ASN A 50 -6.03 -5.89 13.22
N ILE A 51 -4.91 -5.55 12.58
CA ILE A 51 -4.18 -4.29 12.85
C ILE A 51 -4.76 -3.18 11.97
N ILE A 52 -5.88 -2.62 12.42
CA ILE A 52 -6.59 -1.53 11.75
C ILE A 52 -6.17 -0.20 12.37
N THR A 53 -5.03 0.33 11.91
CA THR A 53 -4.49 1.62 12.37
C THR A 53 -4.07 2.51 11.20
N ARG A 54 -3.88 3.80 11.47
CA ARG A 54 -3.37 4.78 10.49
C ARG A 54 -2.02 4.36 9.93
N GLU A 55 -1.19 3.74 10.74
CA GLU A 55 0.18 3.38 10.40
C GLU A 55 0.27 2.08 9.61
N ASN A 56 -0.74 1.21 9.71
CA ASN A 56 -0.73 -0.11 9.05
C ASN A 56 -1.62 -0.15 7.80
N ILE A 57 -2.70 0.62 7.75
CA ILE A 57 -3.62 0.64 6.61
C ILE A 57 -3.19 1.72 5.62
N ALA A 58 -3.08 1.33 4.36
CA ALA A 58 -2.73 2.22 3.26
C ALA A 58 -3.48 1.87 1.97
N LEU A 59 -3.44 2.78 0.98
CA LEU A 59 -3.84 2.48 -0.40
C LEU A 59 -2.63 2.28 -1.30
N CYS A 60 -2.59 1.14 -1.98
CA CYS A 60 -1.63 0.90 -3.05
C CYS A 60 -2.33 0.39 -4.30
N CYS A 61 -1.62 0.30 -5.44
CA CYS A 61 -2.21 -0.24 -6.64
C CYS A 61 -2.31 -1.77 -6.53
N CYS A 62 -3.34 -2.37 -7.13
CA CYS A 62 -3.56 -3.82 -7.12
C CYS A 62 -2.32 -4.59 -7.59
N GLY A 63 -1.54 -4.02 -8.53
CA GLY A 63 -0.30 -4.62 -8.98
C GLY A 63 0.78 -4.69 -7.90
N CYS A 64 0.94 -3.66 -7.06
CA CYS A 64 1.90 -3.69 -5.95
C CYS A 64 1.42 -4.64 -4.86
N ASN A 65 0.14 -4.54 -4.47
CA ASN A 65 -0.47 -5.42 -3.50
C ASN A 65 -0.29 -6.90 -3.87
N ALA A 66 -0.67 -7.28 -5.11
CA ALA A 66 -0.52 -8.65 -5.58
C ALA A 66 0.94 -9.14 -5.60
N SER A 67 1.90 -8.25 -5.88
CA SER A 67 3.32 -8.61 -5.86
C SER A 67 3.85 -8.81 -4.44
N LYS A 68 3.44 -7.96 -3.49
CA LYS A 68 3.77 -8.11 -2.07
C LYS A 68 3.20 -9.41 -1.55
N GLY A 69 1.89 -9.59 -1.71
CA GLY A 69 1.17 -10.72 -1.14
C GLY A 69 1.45 -10.82 0.36
N GLN A 70 1.82 -12.01 0.83
CA GLN A 70 2.09 -12.27 2.26
C GLN A 70 3.55 -11.99 2.69
N LYS A 71 4.39 -11.40 1.83
CA LYS A 71 5.77 -11.06 2.22
C LYS A 71 5.77 -9.90 3.22
N SER A 72 6.73 -9.90 4.13
CA SER A 72 7.03 -8.70 4.91
C SER A 72 7.45 -7.57 3.98
N LEU A 73 7.29 -6.32 4.44
CA LEU A 73 7.67 -5.15 3.65
C LEU A 73 9.16 -5.19 3.29
N SER A 74 10.01 -5.46 4.28
CA SER A 74 11.47 -5.58 4.10
C SER A 74 11.85 -6.64 3.06
N ALA A 75 11.27 -7.84 3.14
CA ALA A 75 11.54 -8.90 2.17
C ALA A 75 11.01 -8.56 0.77
N TRP A 76 9.84 -7.92 0.68
CA TRP A 76 9.24 -7.56 -0.59
C TRP A 76 10.04 -6.49 -1.34
N LEU A 77 10.57 -5.48 -0.63
CA LEU A 77 11.42 -4.43 -1.23
C LEU A 77 12.69 -4.99 -1.90
N GLN A 78 13.15 -6.17 -1.50
CA GLN A 78 14.32 -6.82 -2.12
C GLN A 78 14.01 -7.61 -3.40
N THR A 79 12.74 -7.78 -3.74
CA THR A 79 12.30 -8.58 -4.90
C THR A 79 12.63 -7.92 -6.23
N LYS A 80 12.72 -8.73 -7.30
CA LYS A 80 12.91 -8.24 -8.69
C LYS A 80 11.83 -7.22 -9.07
N TYR A 81 10.59 -7.43 -8.64
CA TYR A 81 9.49 -6.52 -8.94
C TYR A 81 9.74 -5.09 -8.44
N CYS A 82 10.23 -4.94 -7.21
CA CYS A 82 10.53 -3.64 -6.62
C CYS A 82 11.71 -2.99 -7.34
N LYS A 83 12.77 -3.76 -7.59
CA LYS A 83 13.98 -3.31 -8.32
C LYS A 83 13.66 -2.82 -9.73
N ASP A 84 12.91 -3.59 -10.52
CA ASP A 84 12.53 -3.25 -11.89
C ASP A 84 11.67 -1.97 -11.97
N ARG A 85 10.98 -1.61 -10.89
CA ARG A 85 10.08 -0.45 -10.83
C ARG A 85 10.62 0.70 -10.00
N GLY A 86 11.86 0.61 -9.50
CA GLY A 86 12.46 1.65 -8.66
C GLY A 86 11.72 1.89 -7.33
N ILE A 87 11.05 0.86 -6.78
CA ILE A 87 10.43 0.92 -5.46
C ILE A 87 11.53 0.72 -4.41
N THR A 88 11.93 1.80 -3.76
CA THR A 88 13.01 1.81 -2.76
C THR A 88 12.55 2.51 -1.47
N PRO A 89 13.20 2.26 -0.32
CA PRO A 89 12.89 2.96 0.94
C PRO A 89 12.86 4.49 0.81
N GLU A 90 13.62 5.06 -0.13
CA GLU A 90 13.73 6.50 -0.34
C GLU A 90 12.55 7.07 -1.15
N ASN A 91 11.95 6.27 -2.03
CA ASN A 91 10.94 6.72 -3.01
C ASN A 91 9.50 6.32 -2.64
N VAL A 92 9.31 5.45 -1.65
CA VAL A 92 7.97 5.11 -1.13
C VAL A 92 7.36 6.28 -0.35
N ALA A 93 6.04 6.25 -0.16
CA ALA A 93 5.32 7.28 0.59
C ALA A 93 5.74 7.34 2.08
N PRO A 94 5.54 8.48 2.77
CA PRO A 94 5.97 8.66 4.16
C PRO A 94 5.49 7.59 5.15
N VAL A 95 4.26 7.07 4.99
CA VAL A 95 3.72 6.00 5.86
C VAL A 95 4.54 4.70 5.74
N ILE A 96 5.06 4.39 4.55
CA ILE A 96 5.90 3.21 4.32
C ILE A 96 7.30 3.45 4.89
N LYS A 97 7.86 4.65 4.73
CA LYS A 97 9.15 5.01 5.36
C LYS A 97 9.11 4.82 6.87
N GLN A 98 8.06 5.32 7.52
CA GLN A 98 7.86 5.16 8.96
C GLN A 98 7.70 3.69 9.36
N ALA A 99 7.04 2.87 8.54
CA ALA A 99 6.95 1.43 8.79
C ALA A 99 8.33 0.75 8.75
N ILE A 100 9.15 1.09 7.75
CA ILE A 100 10.54 0.59 7.61
C ILE A 100 11.38 0.98 8.82
N GLU A 101 11.33 2.25 9.24
CA GLU A 101 12.08 2.76 10.39
C GLU A 101 11.71 2.05 11.70
N ARG A 102 10.46 1.59 11.82
CA ARG A 102 9.96 0.82 12.97
C ARG A 102 10.26 -0.68 12.89
N GLY A 103 10.92 -1.14 11.82
CA GLY A 103 11.27 -2.54 11.60
C GLY A 103 10.10 -3.43 11.16
N LEU A 104 9.08 -2.85 10.54
CA LEU A 104 7.89 -3.55 10.02
C LEU A 104 8.08 -4.06 8.58
#